data_AF-A0A7Y6CVZ2-F1
#
_entry.id   AF-A0A7Y6CVZ2-F1
#
_cell.length_a   1.000
_cell.length_b   1.000
_cell.length_c   1.000
_cell.angle_alpha   90.00
_cell.angle_beta   90.00
_cell.angle_gamma   90.00
#
_symmetry.space_group_name_H-M   'P 1'
#
loop_
_entity.id
_entity.type
_entity.pdbx_description
1 polymer ?
#
loop_
_entity_poly.entity_id
_entity_poly.type
_entity_poly.pdbx_seq_one_letter_code
_entity_poly.pdbx_strand_id
1 'polypeptide(L)'
;MAASAVLVAELPRPGRLELLYLAGLTALALWALVSTLWSPGATAPVLEAERGLLYVAAVAAALALLSGRETFPALLGGIVAGAVLPALYALATRLFPGRVGGAYDPSSGYQLAEPLGYWNALGILTVLAILLAAGFAAHSTHLAAQALAAAALVVLLTTLYFTFSRGALLALVAGAIVQVAVDPRRVRLLVAGLVAGAPALLAVLLASRYHALTTPGDSLSTAQREGKELAAILVALAAVAALAAVGLRLAESRVHLPERA
;
A
#
# COMPACT_ATOMS: atom_id res chain seq x y z
N MET A 1 -1.81 5.47 -13.30
CA MET A 1 -2.59 6.72 -13.15
C MET A 1 -1.67 7.92 -13.02
N ALA A 2 -1.03 8.17 -11.87
CA ALA A 2 -0.01 9.23 -11.77
C ALA A 2 1.31 8.87 -12.48
N ALA A 3 1.76 7.61 -12.41
CA ALA A 3 3.01 7.18 -13.05
C ALA A 3 3.04 7.34 -14.58
N SER A 4 1.95 7.01 -15.26
CA SER A 4 1.91 6.99 -16.74
C SER A 4 1.82 8.39 -17.35
N ALA A 5 1.05 9.30 -16.73
CA ALA A 5 0.87 10.67 -17.21
C ALA A 5 2.03 11.61 -16.83
N VAL A 6 2.66 11.39 -15.67
CA VAL A 6 3.80 12.21 -15.20
C VAL A 6 5.12 11.81 -15.87
N LEU A 7 5.25 10.58 -16.38
CA LEU A 7 6.42 10.17 -17.16
C LEU A 7 6.63 10.98 -18.45
N VAL A 8 5.63 11.74 -18.92
CA VAL A 8 5.71 12.61 -20.11
C VAL A 8 5.97 14.07 -19.75
N ALA A 9 5.57 14.53 -18.57
CA ALA A 9 5.78 15.93 -18.14
C ALA A 9 7.20 16.16 -17.60
N GLU A 10 7.88 17.21 -18.07
CA GLU A 10 9.04 17.76 -17.37
C GLU A 10 8.55 18.37 -16.06
N LEU A 11 8.85 17.75 -14.93
CA LEU A 11 8.57 18.36 -13.62
C LEU A 11 9.62 19.45 -13.38
N PRO A 12 9.24 20.74 -13.31
CA PRO A 12 10.18 21.81 -13.04
C PRO A 12 10.75 21.70 -11.63
N ARG A 13 11.90 22.34 -11.38
CA ARG A 13 12.38 22.63 -10.02
C ARG A 13 11.25 23.28 -9.19
N PRO A 14 11.20 23.06 -7.85
CA PRO A 14 10.16 23.64 -7.01
C PRO A 14 10.10 25.16 -7.23
N GLY A 15 8.94 25.62 -7.68
CA GLY A 15 8.67 27.03 -7.93
C GLY A 15 8.42 27.79 -6.64
N ARG A 16 8.10 29.08 -6.80
CA ARG A 16 7.84 29.98 -5.65
C ARG A 16 6.64 29.53 -4.81
N LEU A 17 5.64 28.92 -5.44
CA LEU A 17 4.42 28.46 -4.74
C LEU A 17 4.69 27.23 -3.88
N GLU A 18 5.50 26.29 -4.36
CA GLU A 18 5.92 25.10 -3.63
C GLU A 18 6.77 25.47 -2.41
N LEU A 19 7.71 26.41 -2.59
CA LEU A 19 8.53 26.93 -1.49
C LEU A 19 7.69 27.72 -0.49
N LEU A 20 6.72 28.53 -0.96
CA LEU A 20 5.80 29.26 -0.08
C LEU A 20 4.91 28.31 0.72
N TYR A 21 4.43 27.23 0.09
CA TYR A 21 3.65 26.19 0.76
C TYR A 21 4.47 25.47 1.84
N LEU A 22 5.71 25.07 1.52
CA LEU A 22 6.62 24.45 2.48
C LEU A 22 6.94 25.41 3.65
N ALA A 23 7.22 26.68 3.35
CA ALA A 23 7.46 27.71 4.35
C ALA A 23 6.23 27.95 5.23
N GLY A 24 5.03 27.99 4.63
CA GLY A 24 3.76 28.16 5.34
C GLY A 24 3.46 27.00 6.30
N LEU A 25 3.67 25.75 5.84
CA LEU A 25 3.55 24.57 6.70
C LEU A 25 4.56 24.59 7.86
N THR A 26 5.80 25.00 7.58
CA THR A 26 6.85 25.12 8.59
C THR A 26 6.48 26.19 9.61
N ALA A 27 6.00 27.35 9.15
CA ALA A 27 5.53 28.42 10.03
C ALA A 27 4.36 27.97 10.90
N LEU A 28 3.42 27.19 10.35
CA LEU A 28 2.30 26.63 11.12
C LEU A 28 2.76 25.63 12.19
N ALA A 29 3.69 24.74 11.85
CA ALA A 29 4.26 23.78 12.81
C ALA A 29 5.01 24.50 13.95
N LEU A 30 5.78 25.54 13.63
CA LEU A 30 6.44 26.38 14.63
C LEU A 30 5.43 27.19 15.45
N TRP A 31 4.36 27.70 14.82
CA TRP A 31 3.29 28.40 15.54
C TRP A 31 2.60 27.49 16.56
N ALA A 32 2.35 26.23 16.21
CA ALA A 32 1.84 25.23 17.15
C ALA A 32 2.80 25.04 18.33
N LEU A 33 4.12 24.97 18.08
CA LEU A 33 5.12 24.87 19.14
C LEU A 33 5.17 26.13 20.03
N VAL A 34 5.13 27.33 19.43
CA VAL A 34 5.12 28.60 20.18
C VAL A 34 3.83 28.74 21.00
N SER A 35 2.73 28.13 20.55
CA SER A 35 1.46 28.12 21.29
C SER A 35 1.54 27.40 22.64
N THR A 36 2.60 26.62 22.91
CA THR A 36 2.88 26.06 24.24
C THR A 36 3.03 27.15 25.32
N LEU A 37 3.42 28.37 24.94
CA LEU A 37 3.67 29.48 25.86
C LEU A 37 2.39 30.04 26.50
N TRP A 38 1.23 29.90 25.84
CA TRP A 38 -0.05 30.45 26.31
C TRP A 38 -1.20 29.43 26.33
N SER A 39 -0.96 28.21 25.87
CA SER A 39 -1.95 27.14 25.96
C SER A 39 -2.20 26.71 27.42
N PRO A 40 -3.42 26.27 27.77
CA PRO A 40 -3.70 25.68 29.09
C PRO A 40 -2.88 24.42 29.40
N GLY A 41 -2.27 23.78 28.40
CA GLY A 41 -1.36 22.65 28.58
C GLY A 41 -0.58 22.36 27.29
N ALA A 42 0.67 21.91 27.43
CA ALA A 42 1.61 21.76 26.32
C ALA A 42 1.34 20.51 25.43
N THR A 43 0.58 19.53 25.90
CA THR A 43 0.40 18.24 25.20
C THR A 43 -0.18 18.39 23.80
N ALA A 44 -1.29 19.12 23.65
CA ALA A 44 -1.93 19.28 22.35
C ALA A 44 -1.09 20.13 21.37
N PRO A 45 -0.56 21.31 21.75
CA PRO A 45 0.31 22.09 20.86
C PRO A 45 1.58 21.35 20.42
N VAL A 46 2.20 20.56 21.31
CA VAL A 46 3.35 19.71 20.96
C VAL A 46 2.96 18.64 19.95
N LEU A 47 1.86 17.91 20.16
CA LEU A 47 1.38 16.90 19.20
C LEU A 47 1.05 17.50 17.83
N GLU A 48 0.46 18.69 17.78
CA GLU A 48 0.20 19.39 16.51
C GLU A 48 1.48 19.88 15.84
N ALA A 49 2.49 20.31 16.62
CA ALA A 49 3.80 20.65 16.09
C ALA A 49 4.53 19.43 15.50
N GLU A 50 4.52 18.30 16.20
CA GLU A 50 5.08 17.02 15.71
C GLU A 50 4.39 16.57 14.42
N ARG A 51 3.05 16.62 14.38
CA ARG A 51 2.26 16.33 13.17
C ARG A 51 2.60 17.30 12.03
N GLY A 52 2.73 18.59 12.33
CA GLY A 52 3.14 19.60 11.37
C GLY A 52 4.52 19.33 10.78
N LEU A 53 5.50 18.95 11.61
CA LEU A 53 6.85 18.58 11.16
C LEU A 53 6.84 17.34 10.27
N LEU A 54 5.98 16.35 10.55
CA LEU A 54 5.79 15.19 9.66
C LEU A 54 5.28 15.63 8.28
N TYR A 55 4.32 16.56 8.22
CA TYR A 55 3.83 17.10 6.95
C TYR A 55 4.89 17.91 6.22
N VAL A 56 5.69 18.73 6.93
CA VAL A 56 6.83 19.45 6.35
C VAL A 56 7.83 18.48 5.74
N ALA A 57 8.21 17.44 6.49
CA ALA A 57 9.16 16.42 6.02
C ALA A 57 8.62 15.67 4.79
N ALA A 58 7.34 15.29 4.80
CA ALA A 58 6.69 14.61 3.68
C ALA A 58 6.67 15.49 2.42
N VAL A 59 6.33 16.77 2.55
CA VAL A 59 6.31 17.72 1.43
C VAL A 59 7.72 18.01 0.94
N ALA A 60 8.69 18.23 1.83
CA ALA A 60 10.09 18.44 1.46
C ALA A 60 10.65 17.23 0.69
N ALA A 61 10.39 16.01 1.19
CA ALA A 61 10.79 14.78 0.52
C ALA A 61 10.10 14.63 -0.84
N ALA A 62 8.80 14.94 -0.94
CA ALA A 62 8.10 14.94 -2.22
C ALA A 62 8.72 15.94 -3.19
N LEU A 63 8.94 17.21 -2.80
CA LEU A 63 9.56 18.21 -3.66
C LEU A 63 10.97 17.82 -4.11
N ALA A 64 11.77 17.24 -3.22
CA ALA A 64 13.10 16.73 -3.55
C ALA A 64 13.05 15.58 -4.57
N LEU A 65 12.13 14.63 -4.40
CA LEU A 65 12.00 13.45 -5.27
C LEU A 65 11.28 13.75 -6.59
N LEU A 66 10.40 14.76 -6.62
CA LEU A 66 9.72 15.24 -7.83
C LEU A 66 10.63 16.07 -8.74
N SER A 67 11.77 16.54 -8.25
CA SER A 67 12.74 17.34 -9.02
C SER A 67 13.49 16.52 -10.10
N GLY A 68 13.35 15.20 -10.12
CA GLY A 68 13.98 14.31 -11.09
C GLY A 68 13.00 13.25 -11.61
N ARG A 69 12.97 13.04 -12.94
CA ARG A 69 12.14 11.99 -13.57
C ARG A 69 12.51 10.59 -13.10
N GLU A 70 13.77 10.38 -12.71
CA GLU A 70 14.27 9.10 -12.22
C GLU A 70 13.88 8.80 -10.76
N THR A 71 13.60 9.82 -9.94
CA THR A 71 13.24 9.66 -8.53
C THR A 71 11.73 9.50 -8.30
N PHE A 72 10.90 9.80 -9.30
CA PHE A 72 9.45 9.62 -9.20
C PHE A 72 9.02 8.16 -8.93
N PRO A 73 9.58 7.13 -9.60
CA PRO A 73 9.33 5.73 -9.23
C PRO A 73 9.76 5.40 -7.80
N ALA A 74 10.84 6.02 -7.29
CA ALA A 74 11.27 5.80 -5.91
C ALA A 74 10.27 6.37 -4.90
N LEU A 75 9.68 7.55 -5.15
CA LEU A 75 8.61 8.12 -4.33
C LEU A 75 7.39 7.19 -4.29
N LEU A 76 6.91 6.74 -5.44
CA LEU A 76 5.77 5.82 -5.52
C LEU A 76 6.08 4.46 -4.87
N GLY A 77 7.30 3.96 -5.02
CA GLY A 77 7.75 2.74 -4.34
C GLY A 77 7.79 2.92 -2.83
N GLY A 78 8.21 4.09 -2.35
CA GLY A 78 8.16 4.48 -0.94
C GLY A 78 6.74 4.53 -0.39
N ILE A 79 5.76 5.02 -1.16
CA ILE A 79 4.33 4.99 -0.78
C ILE A 79 3.83 3.56 -0.66
N VAL A 80 4.16 2.69 -1.62
CA VAL A 80 3.79 1.27 -1.55
C VAL A 80 4.42 0.61 -0.33
N ALA A 81 5.73 0.79 -0.10
CA ALA A 81 6.42 0.24 1.05
C ALA A 81 5.82 0.75 2.37
N GLY A 82 5.56 2.07 2.46
CA GLY A 82 4.94 2.71 3.61
C GLY A 82 3.51 2.24 3.90
N ALA A 83 2.77 1.76 2.90
CA ALA A 83 1.46 1.13 3.06
C ALA A 83 1.53 -0.37 3.37
N VAL A 84 2.54 -1.07 2.85
CA VAL A 84 2.78 -2.50 3.14
C VAL A 84 3.14 -2.71 4.61
N LEU A 85 3.90 -1.82 5.24
CA LEU A 85 4.27 -1.94 6.66
C LEU A 85 3.06 -1.99 7.61
N PRO A 86 2.12 -1.01 7.62
CA PRO A 86 0.92 -1.08 8.45
C PRO A 86 0.01 -2.22 8.02
N ALA A 87 -0.02 -2.59 6.73
CA ALA A 87 -0.79 -3.74 6.26
C ALA A 87 -0.27 -5.09 6.79
N LEU A 88 1.07 -5.25 6.88
CA LEU A 88 1.73 -6.39 7.49
C LEU A 88 1.46 -6.45 8.99
N TYR A 89 1.58 -5.32 9.68
CA TYR A 89 1.25 -5.25 11.11
C TYR A 89 -0.22 -5.65 11.35
N ALA A 90 -1.15 -5.07 10.58
CA ALA A 90 -2.56 -5.39 10.65
C ALA A 90 -2.82 -6.89 10.38
N LEU A 91 -2.20 -7.48 9.36
CA LEU A 91 -2.32 -8.92 9.14
C LEU A 91 -1.71 -9.74 10.28
N ALA A 92 -0.57 -9.31 10.83
CA ALA A 92 0.08 -10.03 11.92
C ALA A 92 -0.79 -10.10 13.18
N THR A 93 -1.57 -9.06 13.50
CA THR A 93 -2.53 -9.12 14.62
C THR A 93 -3.60 -10.20 14.41
N ARG A 94 -4.03 -10.41 13.15
CA ARG A 94 -5.00 -11.45 12.79
C ARG A 94 -4.39 -12.84 12.71
N LEU A 95 -3.18 -12.97 12.16
CA LEU A 95 -2.52 -14.26 11.91
C LEU A 95 -1.83 -14.83 13.17
N PHE A 96 -1.46 -13.96 14.12
CA PHE A 96 -0.79 -14.35 15.36
C PHE A 96 -1.48 -13.77 16.61
N PRO A 97 -2.77 -14.08 16.84
CA PRO A 97 -3.52 -13.52 17.95
C PRO A 97 -2.92 -13.92 19.30
N GLY A 98 -2.93 -12.98 20.26
CA GLY A 98 -2.29 -13.12 21.57
C GLY A 98 -0.77 -12.99 21.56
N ARG A 99 -0.15 -12.78 20.40
CA ARG A 99 1.30 -12.48 20.25
C ARG A 99 1.54 -11.10 19.68
N VAL A 100 0.70 -10.68 18.73
CA VAL A 100 0.76 -9.37 18.07
C VAL A 100 -0.60 -8.69 18.28
N GLY A 101 -0.60 -7.39 18.59
CA GLY A 101 -1.84 -6.62 18.78
C GLY A 101 -2.49 -6.74 20.17
N GLY A 102 -1.82 -7.36 21.14
CA GLY A 102 -2.28 -7.43 22.53
C GLY A 102 -3.06 -8.70 22.89
N ALA A 103 -3.89 -8.59 23.93
CA ALA A 103 -4.70 -9.70 24.43
C ALA A 103 -5.76 -10.09 23.40
N TYR A 104 -5.98 -11.40 23.23
CA TYR A 104 -7.03 -11.89 22.34
C TYR A 104 -8.40 -11.74 23.00
N ASP A 105 -9.29 -11.03 22.32
CA ASP A 105 -10.68 -10.91 22.70
C ASP A 105 -11.57 -11.57 21.63
N PRO A 106 -12.18 -12.73 21.91
CA PRO A 106 -13.06 -13.44 20.98
C PRO A 106 -14.31 -12.63 20.58
N SER A 107 -14.69 -11.64 21.40
CA SER A 107 -15.86 -10.78 21.17
C SER A 107 -15.53 -9.48 20.46
N SER A 108 -14.24 -9.12 20.37
CA SER A 108 -13.79 -7.94 19.64
C SER A 108 -14.08 -8.06 18.14
N GLY A 109 -14.28 -6.92 17.47
CA GLY A 109 -14.61 -6.87 16.05
C GLY A 109 -13.63 -7.65 15.16
N TYR A 110 -14.16 -8.27 14.10
CA TYR A 110 -13.38 -9.08 13.15
C TYR A 110 -12.67 -8.24 12.06
N GLN A 111 -12.82 -6.92 12.10
CA GLN A 111 -12.28 -5.99 11.12
C GLN A 111 -10.87 -5.55 11.50
N LEU A 112 -9.96 -5.50 10.53
CA LEU A 112 -8.64 -4.91 10.73
C LEU A 112 -8.74 -3.38 10.73
N ALA A 113 -8.38 -2.78 11.87
CA ALA A 113 -8.36 -1.33 12.06
C ALA A 113 -6.97 -0.81 12.47
N GLU A 114 -6.26 -1.57 13.31
CA GLU A 114 -4.90 -1.26 13.72
C GLU A 114 -3.90 -1.35 12.55
N PRO A 115 -2.87 -0.49 12.50
CA PRO A 115 -2.49 0.53 13.49
C PRO A 115 -3.20 1.88 13.31
N LEU A 116 -4.09 2.01 12.32
CA LEU A 116 -4.75 3.29 12.00
C LEU A 116 -5.97 3.59 12.88
N GLY A 117 -6.42 2.62 13.68
CA GLY A 117 -7.62 2.73 14.52
C GLY A 117 -8.94 2.75 13.73
N TYR A 118 -8.91 2.67 12.39
CA TYR A 118 -10.11 2.68 11.56
C TYR A 118 -9.96 1.83 10.30
N TRP A 119 -10.85 0.84 10.16
CA TRP A 119 -10.77 -0.16 9.08
C TRP A 119 -10.96 0.43 7.68
N ASN A 120 -11.78 1.48 7.53
CA ASN A 120 -11.93 2.14 6.23
C ASN A 120 -10.68 2.96 5.85
N ALA A 121 -9.96 3.53 6.82
CA ALA A 121 -8.68 4.21 6.56
C ALA A 121 -7.59 3.21 6.14
N LEU A 122 -7.49 2.08 6.85
CA LEU A 122 -6.59 0.99 6.44
C LEU A 122 -6.98 0.44 5.05
N GLY A 123 -8.28 0.23 4.83
CA GLY A 123 -8.83 -0.20 3.55
C GLY A 123 -8.40 0.71 2.39
N ILE A 124 -8.66 2.01 2.47
CA ILE A 124 -8.30 2.93 1.38
C ILE A 124 -6.78 3.04 1.18
N LEU A 125 -5.99 2.96 2.26
CA LEU A 125 -4.53 2.93 2.18
C LEU A 125 -4.05 1.69 1.40
N THR A 126 -4.60 0.51 1.70
CA THR A 126 -4.25 -0.72 0.95
C THR A 126 -4.69 -0.64 -0.50
N VAL A 127 -5.86 -0.05 -0.80
CA VAL A 127 -6.33 0.16 -2.19
C VAL A 127 -5.36 1.01 -2.99
N LEU A 128 -4.93 2.15 -2.43
CA LEU A 128 -3.96 3.02 -3.09
C LEU A 128 -2.66 2.26 -3.39
N ALA A 129 -2.16 1.49 -2.43
CA ALA A 129 -0.96 0.67 -2.60
C ALA A 129 -1.14 -0.47 -3.61
N ILE A 130 -2.32 -1.11 -3.68
CA ILE A 130 -2.65 -2.16 -4.65
C ILE A 130 -2.56 -1.62 -6.07
N LEU A 131 -3.17 -0.45 -6.34
CA LEU A 131 -3.15 0.17 -7.67
C LEU A 131 -1.73 0.55 -8.10
N LEU A 132 -0.93 1.09 -7.17
CA LEU A 132 0.47 1.41 -7.42
C LEU A 132 1.33 0.15 -7.65
N ALA A 133 1.16 -0.88 -6.82
CA ALA A 133 1.86 -2.16 -6.94
C ALA A 133 1.53 -2.86 -8.27
N ALA A 134 0.25 -2.86 -8.69
CA ALA A 134 -0.13 -3.38 -10.00
C ALA A 134 0.55 -2.60 -11.15
N GLY A 135 0.70 -1.28 -11.00
CA GLY A 135 1.47 -0.45 -11.93
C GLY A 135 2.95 -0.82 -12.00
N PHE A 136 3.60 -1.05 -10.85
CA PHE A 136 4.98 -1.51 -10.79
C PHE A 136 5.16 -2.92 -11.38
N ALA A 137 4.24 -3.85 -11.09
CA ALA A 137 4.26 -5.19 -11.64
C ALA A 137 4.17 -5.18 -13.18
N ALA A 138 3.41 -4.24 -13.75
CA ALA A 138 3.25 -4.10 -15.20
C ALA A 138 4.38 -3.35 -15.90
N HIS A 139 4.94 -2.31 -15.28
CA HIS A 139 5.77 -1.33 -16.00
C HIS A 139 7.16 -1.10 -15.43
N SER A 140 7.51 -1.69 -14.28
CA SER A 140 8.83 -1.48 -13.69
C SER A 140 9.95 -2.00 -14.60
N THR A 141 10.99 -1.18 -14.78
CA THR A 141 12.22 -1.56 -15.46
C THR A 141 13.15 -2.38 -14.55
N HIS A 142 12.98 -2.30 -13.24
CA HIS A 142 13.78 -3.04 -12.26
C HIS A 142 13.10 -4.34 -11.84
N LEU A 143 13.81 -5.46 -11.98
CA LEU A 143 13.27 -6.80 -11.70
C LEU A 143 12.85 -6.94 -10.23
N ALA A 144 13.68 -6.45 -9.30
CA ALA A 144 13.38 -6.49 -7.87
C ALA A 144 12.09 -5.71 -7.54
N ALA A 145 11.94 -4.49 -8.06
CA ALA A 145 10.74 -3.70 -7.83
C ALA A 145 9.48 -4.36 -8.43
N GLN A 146 9.59 -5.01 -9.59
CA GLN A 146 8.50 -5.74 -10.21
C GLN A 146 8.06 -6.94 -9.34
N ALA A 147 9.03 -7.75 -8.90
CA ALA A 147 8.80 -8.94 -8.07
C ALA A 147 8.26 -8.58 -6.68
N LEU A 148 8.83 -7.55 -6.04
CA LEU A 148 8.36 -7.05 -4.75
C LEU A 148 6.95 -6.48 -4.83
N ALA A 149 6.62 -5.76 -5.91
CA ALA A 149 5.27 -5.25 -6.12
C ALA A 149 4.26 -6.39 -6.28
N ALA A 150 4.60 -7.45 -7.02
CA ALA A 150 3.75 -8.62 -7.16
C ALA A 150 3.55 -9.36 -5.82
N ALA A 151 4.61 -9.54 -5.03
CA ALA A 151 4.51 -10.11 -3.69
C ALA A 151 3.65 -9.23 -2.74
N ALA A 152 3.80 -7.91 -2.83
CA ALA A 152 3.05 -6.96 -2.01
C ALA A 152 1.53 -7.04 -2.26
N LEU A 153 1.09 -7.38 -3.48
CA LEU A 153 -0.34 -7.57 -3.79
C LEU A 153 -0.98 -8.65 -2.89
N VAL A 154 -0.26 -9.73 -2.57
CA VAL A 154 -0.76 -10.81 -1.71
C VAL A 154 -1.04 -10.29 -0.31
N VAL A 155 -0.11 -9.52 0.26
CA VAL A 155 -0.27 -8.88 1.56
C VAL A 155 -1.44 -7.89 1.51
N LEU A 156 -1.37 -6.91 0.61
CA LEU A 156 -2.31 -5.79 0.57
C LEU A 156 -3.76 -6.23 0.31
N LEU A 157 -3.97 -7.18 -0.60
CA LEU A 157 -5.32 -7.64 -0.93
C LEU A 157 -5.92 -8.50 0.19
N THR A 158 -5.10 -9.30 0.87
CA THR A 158 -5.54 -10.05 2.06
C THR A 158 -5.84 -9.11 3.22
N THR A 159 -5.03 -8.08 3.45
CA THR A 159 -5.34 -7.02 4.43
C THR A 159 -6.66 -6.34 4.08
N LEU A 160 -6.84 -5.92 2.83
CA LEU A 160 -8.08 -5.28 2.37
C LEU A 160 -9.29 -6.18 2.65
N TYR A 161 -9.19 -7.48 2.37
CA TYR A 161 -10.27 -8.43 2.67
C TYR A 161 -10.67 -8.40 4.15
N PHE A 162 -9.69 -8.51 5.05
CA PHE A 162 -9.95 -8.49 6.50
C PHE A 162 -10.34 -7.12 7.06
N THR A 163 -10.29 -6.03 6.28
CA THR A 163 -10.93 -4.76 6.68
C THR A 163 -12.45 -4.83 6.58
N PHE A 164 -12.98 -5.74 5.76
CA PHE A 164 -14.39 -5.84 5.39
C PHE A 164 -15.03 -4.50 4.96
N SER A 165 -14.22 -3.58 4.42
CA SER A 165 -14.66 -2.27 3.97
C SER A 165 -15.30 -2.34 2.58
N ARG A 166 -16.64 -2.22 2.52
CA ARG A 166 -17.36 -2.11 1.24
C ARG A 166 -16.94 -0.87 0.44
N GLY A 167 -16.69 0.24 1.13
CA GLY A 167 -16.23 1.48 0.51
C GLY A 167 -14.85 1.33 -0.13
N ALA A 168 -13.91 0.68 0.55
CA ALA A 168 -12.60 0.40 -0.02
C ALA A 168 -12.68 -0.57 -1.21
N LEU A 169 -13.56 -1.59 -1.16
CA LEU A 169 -13.79 -2.47 -2.30
C LEU A 169 -14.29 -1.70 -3.53
N LEU A 170 -15.28 -0.82 -3.36
CA LEU A 170 -15.77 0.05 -4.44
C LEU A 170 -14.66 0.97 -4.97
N ALA A 171 -13.84 1.53 -4.07
CA ALA A 171 -12.70 2.36 -4.46
C ALA A 171 -11.65 1.57 -5.25
N LEU A 172 -11.40 0.30 -4.92
CA LEU A 172 -10.50 -0.57 -5.69
C LEU A 172 -11.04 -0.79 -7.09
N VAL A 173 -12.33 -1.13 -7.22
CA VAL A 173 -12.97 -1.36 -8.52
C VAL A 173 -12.93 -0.09 -9.36
N ALA A 174 -13.36 1.05 -8.80
CA ALA A 174 -13.31 2.33 -9.49
C ALA A 174 -11.87 2.69 -9.89
N GLY A 175 -10.92 2.62 -8.95
CA GLY A 175 -9.52 2.91 -9.20
C GLY A 175 -8.89 2.01 -10.26
N ALA A 176 -9.20 0.72 -10.28
CA ALA A 176 -8.73 -0.22 -11.29
C ALA A 176 -9.33 0.09 -12.68
N ILE A 177 -10.62 0.44 -12.76
CA ILE A 177 -11.26 0.87 -14.01
C ILE A 177 -10.54 2.10 -14.57
N VAL A 178 -10.34 3.15 -13.75
CA VAL A 178 -9.67 4.36 -14.24
C VAL A 178 -8.20 4.06 -14.57
N GLN A 179 -7.53 3.20 -13.81
CA GLN A 179 -6.17 2.78 -14.11
C GLN A 179 -6.06 2.10 -15.48
N VAL A 180 -6.96 1.18 -15.80
CA VAL A 180 -7.00 0.51 -17.11
C VAL A 180 -7.39 1.48 -18.23
N ALA A 181 -8.35 2.38 -17.99
CA ALA A 181 -8.81 3.34 -18.98
C ALA A 181 -7.73 4.36 -19.38
N VAL A 182 -6.88 4.76 -18.43
CA VAL A 182 -5.83 5.78 -18.64
C VAL A 182 -4.49 5.15 -19.06
N ASP A 183 -4.26 3.86 -18.82
CA ASP A 183 -2.99 3.23 -19.15
C ASP A 183 -2.79 3.06 -20.67
N PRO A 184 -1.75 3.67 -21.28
CA PRO A 184 -1.50 3.56 -22.71
C PRO A 184 -1.18 2.12 -23.15
N ARG A 185 -0.73 1.28 -22.21
CA ARG A 185 -0.42 -0.14 -22.41
C ARG A 185 -1.38 -1.00 -21.58
N ARG A 186 -2.69 -0.69 -21.63
CA ARG A 186 -3.76 -1.38 -20.89
C ARG A 186 -3.73 -2.91 -20.97
N VAL A 187 -3.38 -3.50 -22.12
CA VAL A 187 -3.28 -4.96 -22.26
C VAL A 187 -2.16 -5.52 -21.39
N ARG A 188 -0.99 -4.87 -21.39
CA ARG A 188 0.13 -5.25 -20.53
C ARG A 188 -0.21 -5.09 -19.06
N LEU A 189 -0.88 -3.98 -18.69
CA LEU A 189 -1.37 -3.78 -17.33
C LEU A 189 -2.33 -4.89 -16.90
N LEU A 190 -3.30 -5.26 -17.76
CA LEU A 190 -4.26 -6.32 -17.47
C LEU A 190 -3.57 -7.69 -17.34
N VAL A 191 -2.67 -8.05 -18.26
CA VAL A 191 -1.95 -9.33 -18.21
C VAL A 191 -1.06 -9.40 -16.97
N ALA A 192 -0.24 -8.37 -16.73
CA ALA A 192 0.63 -8.34 -15.55
C ALA A 192 -0.19 -8.30 -14.26
N GLY A 193 -1.28 -7.55 -14.22
CA GLY A 193 -2.21 -7.48 -13.10
C GLY A 193 -2.89 -8.83 -12.82
N LEU A 194 -3.28 -9.57 -13.85
CA LEU A 194 -3.85 -10.92 -13.70
C LEU A 194 -2.80 -11.92 -13.22
N VAL A 195 -1.60 -11.93 -13.82
CA VAL A 195 -0.51 -12.85 -13.46
C VAL A 195 -0.02 -12.60 -12.03
N ALA A 196 0.24 -11.34 -11.67
CA ALA A 196 0.70 -10.96 -10.33
C ALA A 196 -0.44 -10.98 -9.29
N GLY A 197 -1.68 -10.71 -9.71
CA GLY A 197 -2.85 -10.65 -8.84
C GLY A 197 -3.51 -12.00 -8.57
N ALA A 198 -3.32 -13.01 -9.43
CA ALA A 198 -3.94 -14.33 -9.24
C ALA A 198 -3.56 -15.00 -7.90
N PRO A 199 -2.29 -15.00 -7.45
CA PRO A 199 -1.94 -15.51 -6.12
C PRO A 199 -2.57 -14.68 -4.99
N ALA A 200 -2.73 -13.37 -5.16
CA ALA A 200 -3.39 -12.51 -4.18
C ALA A 200 -4.90 -12.80 -4.08
N LEU A 201 -5.57 -13.03 -5.20
CA LEU A 201 -6.97 -13.45 -5.23
C LEU A 201 -7.15 -14.84 -4.59
N LEU A 202 -6.24 -15.76 -4.86
CA LEU A 202 -6.23 -17.08 -4.22
C LEU A 202 -6.02 -16.96 -2.70
N ALA A 203 -5.13 -16.07 -2.26
CA ALA A 203 -4.93 -15.78 -0.84
C ALA A 203 -6.22 -15.31 -0.16
N VAL A 204 -6.95 -14.39 -0.78
CA VAL A 204 -8.26 -13.93 -0.27
C VAL A 204 -9.29 -15.06 -0.25
N LEU A 205 -9.34 -15.88 -1.31
CA LEU A 205 -10.25 -17.03 -1.38
C LEU A 205 -9.96 -18.04 -0.27
N LEU A 206 -8.68 -18.35 0.00
CA LEU A 206 -8.29 -19.25 1.08
C LEU A 206 -8.55 -18.61 2.46
N ALA A 207 -8.25 -17.32 2.62
CA ALA A 207 -8.55 -16.57 3.84
C ALA A 207 -10.05 -16.61 4.19
N SER A 208 -10.94 -16.56 3.19
CA SER A 208 -12.40 -16.64 3.39
C SER A 208 -12.90 -17.98 3.94
N ARG A 209 -12.07 -19.02 3.91
CA ARG A 209 -12.41 -20.36 4.42
C ARG A 209 -12.05 -20.58 5.88
N TYR A 210 -11.24 -19.69 6.46
CA TYR A 210 -10.83 -19.77 7.86
C TYR A 210 -11.84 -19.04 8.75
N HIS A 211 -12.74 -19.80 9.36
CA HIS A 211 -13.85 -19.24 10.14
C HIS A 211 -13.34 -18.44 11.35
N ALA A 212 -12.34 -18.97 12.08
CA ALA A 212 -11.82 -18.32 13.27
C ALA A 212 -11.06 -17.00 12.98
N LEU A 213 -10.76 -16.73 11.72
CA LEU A 213 -10.16 -15.47 11.27
C LEU A 213 -11.19 -14.47 10.71
N THR A 214 -12.41 -14.93 10.38
CA THR A 214 -13.42 -14.13 9.69
C THR A 214 -14.66 -13.84 10.55
N THR A 215 -14.89 -14.62 11.60
CA THR A 215 -16.02 -14.44 12.52
C THR A 215 -15.57 -14.35 13.98
N PRO A 216 -16.30 -13.59 14.81
CA PRO A 216 -16.06 -13.55 16.26
C PRO A 216 -16.54 -14.84 16.94
N GLY A 217 -16.02 -15.12 18.13
CA GLY A 217 -16.51 -16.18 19.04
C GLY A 217 -15.67 -17.46 19.09
N ASP A 218 -14.67 -17.61 18.22
CA ASP A 218 -13.78 -18.77 18.24
C ASP A 218 -12.75 -18.74 19.37
N SER A 219 -12.20 -19.91 19.71
CA SER A 219 -11.16 -20.04 20.74
C SER A 219 -9.80 -19.53 20.23
N LEU A 220 -8.99 -18.98 21.14
CA LEU A 220 -7.63 -18.52 20.84
C LEU A 220 -6.77 -19.62 20.19
N SER A 221 -6.86 -20.86 20.67
CA SER A 221 -6.08 -21.97 20.13
C SER A 221 -6.44 -22.30 18.67
N THR A 222 -7.72 -22.17 18.31
CA THR A 222 -8.20 -22.36 16.95
C THR A 222 -7.76 -21.20 16.05
N ALA A 223 -7.95 -19.95 16.49
CA ALA A 223 -7.50 -18.77 15.76
C ALA A 223 -5.98 -18.77 15.52
N GLN A 224 -5.17 -19.22 16.49
CA GLN A 224 -3.72 -19.36 16.33
C GLN A 224 -3.31 -20.46 15.35
N ARG A 225 -4.06 -21.56 15.27
CA ARG A 225 -3.78 -22.63 14.32
C ARG A 225 -4.07 -22.16 12.89
N GLU A 226 -5.27 -21.63 12.66
CA GLU A 226 -5.68 -21.11 11.35
C GLU A 226 -4.80 -19.94 10.91
N GLY A 227 -4.46 -19.04 11.83
CA GLY A 227 -3.60 -17.89 11.55
C GLY A 227 -2.19 -18.29 11.10
N LYS A 228 -1.58 -19.31 11.73
CA LYS A 228 -0.27 -19.83 11.31
C LYS A 228 -0.33 -20.52 9.94
N GLU A 229 -1.38 -21.29 9.69
CA GLU A 229 -1.59 -21.98 8.42
C GLU A 229 -1.76 -20.97 7.28
N LEU A 230 -2.64 -19.98 7.47
CA LEU A 230 -2.83 -18.89 6.50
C LEU A 230 -1.53 -18.10 6.31
N ALA A 231 -0.78 -17.79 7.37
CA ALA A 231 0.51 -17.10 7.24
C ALA A 231 1.50 -17.84 6.33
N ALA A 232 1.63 -19.16 6.48
CA ALA A 232 2.48 -19.97 5.61
C ALA A 232 2.01 -19.95 4.15
N ILE A 233 0.69 -20.03 3.93
CA ILE A 233 0.08 -19.92 2.60
C ILE A 233 0.38 -18.55 1.97
N LEU A 234 0.24 -17.45 2.73
CA LEU A 234 0.51 -16.10 2.23
C LEU A 234 1.98 -15.93 1.81
N VAL A 235 2.93 -16.47 2.58
CA VAL A 235 4.36 -16.44 2.23
C VAL A 235 4.61 -17.21 0.93
N ALA A 236 4.03 -18.40 0.79
CA ALA A 236 4.17 -19.20 -0.43
C ALA A 236 3.56 -18.47 -1.64
N LEU A 237 2.35 -17.91 -1.50
CA LEU A 237 1.67 -17.18 -2.58
C LEU A 237 2.39 -15.88 -2.95
N ALA A 238 3.00 -15.19 -1.99
CA ALA A 238 3.84 -14.02 -2.26
C ALA A 238 5.07 -14.39 -3.09
N ALA A 239 5.72 -15.52 -2.78
CA ALA A 239 6.83 -16.05 -3.58
C ALA A 239 6.37 -16.45 -5.00
N VAL A 240 5.21 -17.11 -5.13
CA VAL A 240 4.61 -17.44 -6.43
C VAL A 240 4.32 -16.18 -7.25
N ALA A 241 3.75 -15.13 -6.64
CA ALA A 241 3.48 -13.86 -7.32
C ALA A 241 4.77 -13.20 -7.83
N ALA A 242 5.81 -13.16 -6.99
CA ALA A 242 7.12 -12.64 -7.37
C ALA A 242 7.73 -13.42 -8.55
N LEU A 243 7.72 -14.76 -8.48
CA LEU A 243 8.23 -15.62 -9.55
C LEU A 243 7.42 -15.50 -10.83
N ALA A 244 6.09 -15.38 -10.74
CA ALA A 244 5.22 -15.20 -11.90
C ALA A 244 5.49 -13.88 -12.62
N ALA A 245 5.71 -12.80 -11.88
CA ALA A 245 6.10 -11.51 -12.44
C ALA A 245 7.48 -11.57 -13.15
N VAL A 246 8.46 -12.24 -12.54
CA VAL A 246 9.77 -12.49 -13.16
C VAL A 246 9.61 -13.33 -14.44
N GLY A 247 8.83 -14.41 -14.39
CA GLY A 247 8.56 -15.28 -15.53
C GLY A 247 7.90 -14.54 -16.69
N LEU A 248 6.92 -13.68 -16.41
CA LEU A 248 6.26 -12.85 -17.42
C LEU A 248 7.27 -11.95 -18.15
N ARG A 249 8.16 -11.30 -17.40
CA ARG A 249 9.21 -10.45 -18.00
C ARG A 249 10.20 -11.23 -18.85
N LEU A 250 10.60 -12.43 -18.42
CA LEU A 250 11.47 -13.31 -19.19
C LEU A 250 10.79 -13.85 -20.45
N ALA A 251 9.47 -14.01 -20.45
CA ALA A 251 8.71 -14.37 -21.63
C ALA A 251 8.64 -13.18 -22.62
N GLU A 252 8.38 -11.97 -22.13
CA GLU A 252 8.37 -10.74 -22.96
C GLU A 252 9.71 -10.50 -23.67
N SER A 253 10.84 -10.77 -23.01
CA SER A 253 12.17 -10.61 -23.64
C SER A 253 12.45 -11.62 -24.75
N ARG A 254 11.82 -12.79 -24.73
CA ARG A 254 11.96 -13.83 -25.76
C ARG A 254 11.07 -13.62 -26.98
N VAL A 255 10.01 -12.81 -26.86
CA VAL A 255 8.98 -12.60 -27.89
C VAL A 255 9.23 -11.32 -28.72
N HIS A 256 10.41 -10.69 -28.61
CA HIS A 256 10.80 -9.64 -29.56
C HIS A 256 10.89 -10.23 -30.98
N LEU A 257 9.79 -10.09 -31.73
CA LEU A 257 9.67 -10.43 -33.14
C LEU A 257 10.64 -9.55 -33.95
N PRO A 258 11.23 -10.07 -35.06
CA PRO A 258 12.10 -9.28 -35.92
C PRO A 258 11.38 -8.01 -36.36
N GLU A 259 12.02 -6.84 -36.19
CA GLU A 259 11.56 -5.61 -36.80
C GLU A 259 11.38 -5.88 -38.30
N ARG A 260 10.14 -5.77 -38.79
CA ARG A 260 9.86 -5.86 -40.21
C ARG A 260 10.60 -4.71 -40.90
N ALA A 261 11.54 -5.08 -41.78
CA ALA A 261 12.15 -4.23 -42.79
C ALA A 261 11.10 -3.64 -43.75
#